data_AF-A0A2G9NGL0-F1
#
_entry.id   AF-A0A2G9NGL0-F1
#
_cell.length_a   1.000
_cell.length_b   1.000
_cell.length_c   1.000
_cell.angle_alpha   90.00
_cell.angle_beta   90.00
_cell.angle_gamma   90.00
#
_symmetry.space_group_name_H-M   'P 1'
#
loop_
_entity.id
_entity.type
_entity.pdbx_description
1 polymer ?
#
loop_
_entity_poly.entity_id
_entity_poly.type
_entity_poly.pdbx_seq_one_letter_code
_entity_poly.pdbx_strand_id
1 'polypeptide(L)'
;MKSYKFKLFPTKEQTEKLDLSLEVCRQTYNHLLSELSNGFGKSELSNYLLDLKVCYPEMKQVYSKVLQVENDRLFANLSGLSSSKKNGNKVGRLRFKGKGWKKTFTFNQSGFKIL
;
A
#
# COMPACT_ATOMS: atom_id res chain seq x y z
N MET A 1 5.47 -4.76 -24.15
CA MET A 1 4.38 -4.08 -23.40
C MET A 1 4.66 -2.59 -23.40
N LYS A 2 3.75 -1.76 -23.93
CA LYS A 2 3.93 -0.29 -23.90
C LYS A 2 3.47 0.23 -22.54
N SER A 3 4.36 0.91 -21.81
CA SER A 3 4.03 1.58 -20.55
C SER A 3 3.91 3.07 -20.80
N TYR A 4 2.72 3.63 -20.55
CA TYR A 4 2.47 5.06 -20.71
C TYR A 4 2.67 5.78 -19.37
N LYS A 5 3.27 6.97 -19.42
CA LYS A 5 3.43 7.86 -18.27
C LYS A 5 2.84 9.21 -18.62
N PHE A 6 1.92 9.68 -17.80
CA PHE A 6 1.25 10.95 -17.98
C PHE A 6 1.46 11.82 -16.75
N LYS A 7 1.68 13.11 -16.97
CA LYS A 7 1.68 14.10 -15.89
C LYS A 7 0.23 14.50 -15.60
N LEU A 8 -0.15 14.47 -14.33
CA LEU A 8 -1.45 14.94 -13.88
C LEU A 8 -1.36 16.43 -13.49
N PHE A 9 -2.39 17.20 -13.82
CA PHE A 9 -2.57 18.58 -13.37
C PHE A 9 -3.88 18.66 -12.55
N PRO A 10 -3.86 18.17 -11.29
CA PRO A 10 -5.08 18.07 -10.50
C PRO A 10 -5.56 19.44 -10.02
N THR A 11 -6.87 19.59 -9.85
CA THR A 11 -7.46 20.69 -9.09
C THR A 11 -7.11 20.56 -7.60
N LYS A 12 -7.46 21.58 -6.80
CA LYS A 12 -7.25 21.53 -5.35
C LYS A 12 -7.99 20.35 -4.70
N GLU A 13 -9.28 20.19 -5.00
CA GLU A 13 -10.09 19.06 -4.49
C GLU A 13 -9.53 17.70 -4.90
N GLN A 14 -9.02 17.61 -6.15
CA GLN A 14 -8.40 16.39 -6.65
C GLN A 14 -7.11 16.08 -5.89
N THR A 15 -6.30 17.10 -5.60
CA THR A 15 -5.06 16.97 -4.81
C THR A 15 -5.36 16.44 -3.41
N GLU A 16 -6.38 16.99 -2.75
CA GLU A 16 -6.81 16.54 -1.42
C GLU A 16 -7.23 15.06 -1.42
N LYS A 17 -7.97 14.60 -2.43
CA LYS A 17 -8.32 13.17 -2.61
C LYS A 17 -7.10 12.27 -2.83
N LEU A 18 -6.11 12.75 -3.59
CA LEU A 18 -4.86 12.01 -3.85
C LEU A 18 -4.01 11.90 -2.58
N ASP A 19 -3.91 12.99 -1.81
CA ASP A 19 -3.18 13.03 -0.54
C ASP A 19 -3.84 12.14 0.52
N LEU A 20 -5.16 12.16 0.61
CA LEU A 20 -5.92 11.23 1.43
C LEU A 20 -5.63 9.78 1.03
N SER A 21 -5.61 9.48 -0.27
CA SER A 21 -5.29 8.14 -0.77
C SER A 21 -3.89 7.70 -0.35
N LEU A 22 -2.90 8.58 -0.41
CA LEU A 22 -1.53 8.32 0.04
C LEU A 22 -1.47 8.06 1.55
N GLU A 23 -2.21 8.85 2.33
CA GLU A 23 -2.24 8.73 3.78
C GLU A 23 -2.91 7.43 4.23
N VAL A 24 -4.05 7.07 3.65
CA VAL A 24 -4.71 5.78 3.88
C VAL A 24 -3.77 4.63 3.51
N CYS A 25 -3.10 4.68 2.35
CA CYS A 25 -2.13 3.65 1.98
C CYS A 25 -0.95 3.56 2.96
N ARG A 26 -0.49 4.69 3.51
CA ARG A 26 0.57 4.73 4.52
C ARG A 26 0.13 4.03 5.80
N GLN A 27 -1.07 4.34 6.28
CA GLN A 27 -1.64 3.74 7.48
C GLN A 27 -1.87 2.24 7.29
N THR A 28 -2.50 1.84 6.19
CA THR A 28 -2.70 0.42 5.85
C THR A 28 -1.37 -0.32 5.83
N TYR A 29 -0.34 0.19 5.16
CA TYR A 29 0.98 -0.43 5.16
C TYR A 29 1.55 -0.61 6.58
N ASN A 30 1.42 0.41 7.43
CA ASN A 30 1.89 0.35 8.80
C ASN A 30 1.13 -0.69 9.64
N HIS A 31 -0.20 -0.73 9.53
CA HIS A 31 -1.02 -1.77 10.20
C HIS A 31 -0.61 -3.17 9.75
N LEU A 32 -0.50 -3.40 8.44
CA LEU A 32 -0.07 -4.69 7.91
C LEU A 32 1.35 -5.07 8.36
N LEU A 33 2.28 -4.11 8.42
CA LEU A 33 3.64 -4.35 8.92
C LEU A 33 3.66 -4.68 10.42
N SER A 34 2.75 -4.08 11.20
CA SER A 34 2.56 -4.39 12.62
C SER A 34 2.09 -5.84 12.79
N GLU A 35 1.02 -6.24 12.10
CA GLU A 35 0.50 -7.60 12.21
C GLU A 35 1.42 -8.67 11.62
N LEU A 36 2.16 -8.33 10.55
CA LEU A 36 3.26 -9.17 10.07
C LEU A 36 4.29 -9.44 11.17
N SER A 37 4.61 -8.43 11.99
CA SER A 37 5.55 -8.56 13.11
C SER A 37 4.97 -9.43 14.24
N ASN A 38 3.63 -9.56 14.32
CA ASN A 38 2.92 -10.48 15.21
C ASN A 38 2.83 -11.91 14.64
N GLY A 39 3.40 -12.18 13.46
CA GLY A 39 3.48 -13.52 12.88
C GLY A 39 2.45 -13.81 11.78
N PHE A 40 1.65 -12.84 11.36
CA PHE A 40 0.61 -13.05 10.35
C PHE A 40 1.21 -13.28 8.95
N GLY A 41 0.70 -14.28 8.24
CA GLY A 41 0.98 -14.58 6.85
C GLY A 41 0.14 -13.76 5.86
N LYS A 42 0.42 -13.94 4.56
CA LYS A 42 -0.20 -13.14 3.48
C LYS A 42 -1.72 -13.26 3.43
N SER A 43 -2.24 -14.47 3.60
CA SER A 43 -3.69 -14.73 3.55
C SER A 43 -4.39 -14.12 4.76
N GLU A 44 -3.81 -14.25 5.96
CA GLU A 44 -4.35 -13.67 7.20
C GLU A 44 -4.39 -12.14 7.12
N LEU A 45 -3.32 -11.52 6.60
CA LEU A 45 -3.28 -10.08 6.36
C LEU A 45 -4.31 -9.62 5.31
N SER A 46 -4.66 -10.46 4.34
CA SER A 46 -5.73 -10.15 3.39
C SER A 46 -7.10 -10.12 4.07
N ASN A 47 -7.35 -11.00 5.04
CA ASN A 47 -8.57 -11.00 5.84
C ASN A 47 -8.59 -9.82 6.82
N TYR A 48 -7.46 -9.53 7.46
CA TYR A 48 -7.31 -8.39 8.36
C TYR A 48 -7.59 -7.04 7.69
N LEU A 49 -7.39 -6.91 6.37
CA LEU A 49 -7.83 -5.72 5.62
C LEU A 49 -9.34 -5.50 5.67
N LEU A 50 -10.15 -6.55 5.83
CA LEU A 50 -11.59 -6.43 6.04
C LEU A 50 -11.87 -5.86 7.42
N ASP A 51 -11.21 -6.39 8.45
CA ASP A 51 -11.35 -5.91 9.83
C ASP A 51 -10.90 -4.46 9.97
N LEU A 52 -9.79 -4.08 9.33
CA LEU A 52 -9.32 -2.70 9.27
C LEU A 52 -10.38 -1.74 8.72
N LYS A 53 -11.15 -2.15 7.71
CA LYS A 53 -12.23 -1.30 7.18
C LYS A 53 -13.42 -1.18 8.12
N VAL A 54 -13.63 -2.17 8.99
CA VAL A 54 -14.68 -2.12 10.01
C VAL A 54 -14.25 -1.19 11.14
N CYS A 55 -13.02 -1.34 11.63
CA CYS A 55 -12.48 -0.53 12.73
C CYS A 55 -12.17 0.92 12.33
N TYR A 56 -11.71 1.14 11.09
CA TYR A 56 -11.26 2.43 10.57
C TYR A 56 -12.06 2.80 9.31
N PRO A 57 -13.24 3.43 9.46
CA PRO A 57 -14.10 3.79 8.33
C PRO A 57 -13.42 4.65 7.27
N GLU A 58 -12.39 5.43 7.61
CA GLU A 58 -11.56 6.20 6.69
C GLU A 58 -10.89 5.34 5.61
N MET A 59 -10.62 4.06 5.90
CA MET A 59 -10.06 3.11 4.92
C MET A 59 -11.03 2.84 3.76
N LYS A 60 -12.33 3.09 3.95
CA LYS A 60 -13.36 2.95 2.89
C LYS A 60 -13.35 4.12 1.90
N GLN A 61 -12.66 5.22 2.21
CA GLN A 61 -12.58 6.38 1.33
C GLN A 61 -11.69 6.11 0.10
N VAL A 62 -10.88 5.06 0.13
CA VAL A 62 -10.04 4.63 -0.99
C VAL A 62 -10.60 3.35 -1.59
N TYR A 63 -10.46 3.21 -2.91
CA TYR A 63 -10.88 2.02 -3.64
C TYR A 63 -10.27 0.76 -3.03
N SER A 64 -11.12 -0.25 -2.77
CA SER A 64 -10.78 -1.46 -2.02
C SER A 64 -9.54 -2.18 -2.53
N LYS A 65 -9.32 -2.11 -3.85
CA LYS A 65 -8.21 -2.77 -4.51
C LYS A 65 -6.86 -2.12 -4.21
N VAL A 66 -6.83 -0.82 -3.94
CA VAL A 66 -5.59 -0.13 -3.56
C VAL A 66 -5.04 -0.71 -2.26
N LEU A 67 -5.91 -0.96 -1.28
CA LEU A 67 -5.50 -1.56 0.00
C LEU A 67 -4.99 -2.99 -0.16
N GLN A 68 -5.63 -3.78 -1.03
CA GLN A 68 -5.16 -5.13 -1.35
C GLN A 68 -3.77 -5.10 -1.99
N VAL A 69 -3.52 -4.14 -2.89
CA VAL A 69 -2.20 -3.95 -3.50
C VAL A 69 -1.14 -3.57 -2.48
N GLU A 70 -1.49 -2.90 -1.38
CA GLU A 70 -0.54 -2.63 -0.30
C GLU A 70 -0.09 -3.90 0.43
N ASN A 71 -0.99 -4.87 0.61
CA ASN A 71 -0.61 -6.20 1.11
C ASN A 71 0.30 -6.94 0.12
N ASP A 72 -0.05 -6.95 -1.17
CA ASP A 72 0.79 -7.57 -2.20
C ASP A 72 2.19 -6.94 -2.26
N ARG A 73 2.26 -5.61 -2.17
CA ARG A 73 3.51 -4.84 -2.18
C ARG A 73 4.37 -5.15 -0.95
N LEU A 74 3.75 -5.32 0.22
CA LEU A 74 4.46 -5.72 1.45
C LEU A 74 5.21 -7.03 1.24
N PHE A 75 4.51 -8.07 0.76
CA PHE A 75 5.13 -9.38 0.51
C PHE A 75 6.10 -9.39 -0.66
N ALA A 76 5.84 -8.62 -1.73
CA ALA A 76 6.80 -8.46 -2.81
C ALA A 76 8.13 -7.86 -2.32
N ASN A 77 8.07 -6.86 -1.44
CA ASN A 77 9.26 -6.26 -0.83
C ASN A 77 10.01 -7.26 0.07
N LEU A 78 9.30 -8.06 0.88
CA LEU A 78 9.91 -9.12 1.69
C LEU A 78 10.63 -10.16 0.82
N SER A 79 9.97 -10.64 -0.23
CA SER A 79 10.56 -11.58 -1.19
C SER A 79 11.79 -10.98 -1.87
N GLY A 80 11.75 -9.71 -2.28
CA GLY A 80 12.89 -9.00 -2.84
C GLY A 80 14.07 -8.88 -1.87
N LEU A 81 13.81 -8.56 -0.60
CA LEU A 81 14.84 -8.53 0.44
C LEU A 81 15.44 -9.92 0.68
N SER A 82 14.61 -10.97 0.73
CA SER A 82 15.05 -12.35 0.88
C SER A 82 15.96 -12.78 -0.26
N SER A 83 15.57 -12.53 -1.51
CA SER A 83 16.38 -12.82 -2.69
C SER A 83 17.70 -12.04 -2.69
N SER A 84 17.67 -10.75 -2.33
CA SER A 84 18.89 -9.94 -2.25
C SER A 84 19.86 -10.47 -1.18
N LYS A 85 19.34 -10.94 -0.03
CA LYS A 85 20.13 -11.59 1.02
C LYS A 85 20.77 -12.88 0.53
N LYS A 86 20.03 -13.72 -0.20
CA LYS A 86 20.54 -14.97 -0.81
C LYS A 86 21.67 -14.70 -1.79
N ASN A 87 21.63 -13.57 -2.48
CA ASN A 87 22.68 -13.13 -3.40
C ASN A 87 23.90 -12.51 -2.68
N GLY A 88 24.00 -12.62 -1.36
CA GLY A 88 25.16 -12.15 -0.57
C GLY A 88 25.12 -10.68 -0.19
N ASN A 89 24.05 -9.94 -0.51
CA ASN A 89 23.95 -8.52 -0.15
C ASN A 89 23.53 -8.33 1.31
N LYS A 90 24.08 -7.30 1.97
CA LYS A 90 23.59 -6.84 3.27
C LYS A 90 22.23 -6.17 3.10
N VAL A 91 21.18 -6.78 3.64
CA VAL A 91 19.82 -6.25 3.57
C VAL A 91 19.34 -5.73 4.92
N GLY A 92 18.57 -4.65 4.87
CA GLY A 92 17.85 -4.13 6.03
C GLY A 92 16.53 -4.87 6.29
N ARG A 93 15.70 -4.29 7.16
CA ARG A 93 14.34 -4.72 7.44
C ARG A 93 13.33 -3.66 6.97
N LEU A 94 12.09 -4.09 6.74
CA LEU A 94 10.99 -3.15 6.49
C LEU A 94 10.75 -2.27 7.73
N ARG A 95 10.30 -1.04 7.50
CA ARG A 95 10.13 -0.02 8.54
C ARG A 95 8.82 0.72 8.34
N PHE A 96 8.22 1.13 9.46
CA PHE A 96 7.08 2.03 9.47
C PHE A 96 7.35 3.29 8.64
N LYS A 97 6.30 3.79 8.00
CA LYS A 97 6.33 5.01 7.19
C LYS A 97 5.78 6.18 7.99
N GLY A 98 6.62 7.20 8.18
CA GLY A 98 6.22 8.49 8.74
C GLY A 98 5.31 9.27 7.79
N LYS A 99 4.65 10.31 8.31
CA LYS A 99 3.77 11.18 7.52
C LYS A 99 4.51 11.73 6.28
N GLY A 100 3.87 11.68 5.12
CA GLY A 100 4.45 12.16 3.87
C GLY A 100 5.52 11.26 3.23
N TRP A 101 5.91 10.12 3.84
CA TRP A 101 6.90 9.20 3.25
C TRP A 101 6.34 8.33 2.13
N LYS A 102 5.03 8.06 2.16
CA LYS A 102 4.34 7.32 1.10
C LYS A 102 4.09 8.27 -0.08
N LYS A 103 4.59 7.91 -1.27
CA LYS A 103 4.50 8.72 -2.49
C LYS A 103 3.83 8.00 -3.66
N THR A 104 3.34 6.78 -3.45
CA THR A 104 2.80 5.95 -4.52
C THR A 104 1.69 5.07 -4.00
N PHE A 105 0.57 5.05 -4.72
CA PHE A 105 -0.48 4.06 -4.62
C PHE A 105 -0.76 3.50 -6.02
N THR A 106 -1.52 2.42 -6.11
CA THR A 106 -1.71 1.72 -7.39
C THR A 106 -3.12 1.21 -7.51
N PHE A 107 -3.75 1.52 -8.65
CA PHE A 107 -4.96 0.85 -9.10
C PHE A 107 -4.56 -0.20 -10.14
N ASN A 108 -4.78 -1.49 -9.84
CA ASN A 108 -4.37 -2.60 -10.71
C ASN A 108 -5.55 -3.27 -11.45
N GLN A 109 -6.75 -2.72 -11.35
CA GLN A 109 -7.95 -3.18 -12.06
C GLN A 109 -8.71 -1.97 -12.59
N SER A 110 -9.39 -2.08 -13.73
CA SER A 110 -10.28 -1.03 -14.25
C SER A 110 -11.56 -0.92 -13.40
N GLY A 111 -12.37 0.11 -13.66
CA GLY A 111 -13.62 0.34 -12.93
C GLY A 111 -13.50 1.29 -11.72
N PHE A 112 -12.30 1.85 -11.49
CA PHE A 112 -12.15 3.01 -10.63
C PHE A 112 -12.44 4.31 -11.42
N LYS A 113 -12.87 5.35 -10.72
CA LYS A 113 -12.81 6.72 -11.22
C LYS A 113 -11.61 7.41 -10.58
N ILE A 114 -10.62 7.79 -11.40
CA ILE A 114 -9.59 8.74 -10.95
C ILE A 114 -10.26 10.10 -11.07
N LEU A 115 -10.87 10.50 -9.96
CA LEU A 115 -11.42 11.83 -9.71
C LEU A 115 -12.73 12.14 -10.45
#